data_AF-A0A6P7EXP4-F1
#
_entry.id   AF-A0A6P7EXP4-F1
#
_cell.length_a   1.000
_cell.length_b   1.000
_cell.length_c   1.000
_cell.angle_alpha   90.00
_cell.angle_beta   90.00
_cell.angle_gamma   90.00
#
_symmetry.space_group_name_H-M   'P 1'
#
loop_
_entity.id
_entity.type
_entity.pdbx_description
1 polymer ?
#
loop_
_entity_poly.entity_id
_entity_poly.type
_entity_poly.pdbx_seq_one_letter_code
_entity_poly.pdbx_strand_id
1 'polypeptide(L)'
;MLQFFLSYYMNTVVVSVTVIQICLIVKSLKTLLKVINDDLQQAFKENLTLNDILCIQKHYEEIVNCINIVSDIYGWPLLMIFGKIILVLIHGVFIPVKLLLNGKDFEILPMVALSCALQMAVFMGCGVIISFSCDQTSNEAHKTSDICYRILINSSQVLNKVQRCNLLLLAKYITSNKKYVFAVAVPVKKSILLEILGSVAAYLSLILQYKPTSL
;
A
#
# COMPACT_ATOMS: atom_id res chain seq x y z
N MET A 1 31.92 -14.69 -6.83
CA MET A 1 30.79 -15.35 -6.13
C MET A 1 30.44 -14.62 -4.83
N LEU A 2 31.39 -14.44 -3.89
CA LEU A 2 31.14 -13.76 -2.60
C LEU A 2 30.58 -12.31 -2.71
N GLN A 3 31.11 -11.50 -3.63
CA GLN A 3 30.64 -10.11 -3.84
C GLN A 3 29.16 -10.04 -4.30
N PHE A 4 28.71 -11.00 -5.11
CA PHE A 4 27.30 -11.08 -5.54
C PHE A 4 26.38 -11.44 -4.38
N PHE A 5 26.77 -12.39 -3.54
CA PHE A 5 26.01 -12.74 -2.33
C PHE A 5 25.93 -11.57 -1.34
N LEU A 6 27.03 -10.86 -1.14
CA LEU A 6 27.06 -9.69 -0.25
C LEU A 6 26.15 -8.56 -0.75
N SER A 7 26.27 -8.21 -2.04
CA SER A 7 25.42 -7.18 -2.66
C SER A 7 23.94 -7.52 -2.58
N TYR A 8 23.60 -8.80 -2.80
CA TYR A 8 22.25 -9.29 -2.73
C TYR A 8 21.66 -9.27 -1.31
N TYR A 9 22.46 -9.66 -0.31
CA TYR A 9 22.06 -9.61 1.09
C TYR A 9 21.81 -8.16 1.53
N MET A 10 22.75 -7.26 1.20
CA MET A 10 22.60 -5.82 1.50
C MET A 10 21.34 -5.23 0.84
N ASN A 11 21.04 -5.61 -0.41
CA ASN A 11 19.82 -5.17 -1.08
C ASN A 11 18.55 -5.64 -0.34
N THR A 12 18.52 -6.91 0.08
CA THR A 12 17.39 -7.48 0.83
C THR A 12 17.20 -6.75 2.17
N VAL A 13 18.28 -6.46 2.89
CA VAL A 13 18.25 -5.70 4.15
C VAL A 13 17.74 -4.28 3.91
N VAL A 14 18.26 -3.58 2.89
CA VAL A 14 17.82 -2.22 2.55
C VAL A 14 16.33 -2.19 2.24
N VAL A 15 15.84 -3.09 1.35
CA VAL A 15 14.41 -3.18 1.03
C VAL A 15 13.58 -3.47 2.28
N SER A 16 14.01 -4.40 3.13
CA SER A 16 13.28 -4.75 4.36
C SER A 16 13.21 -3.57 5.34
N VAL A 17 14.30 -2.83 5.51
CA VAL A 17 14.34 -1.62 6.35
C VAL A 17 13.40 -0.54 5.79
N THR A 18 13.43 -0.29 4.49
CA THR A 18 12.53 0.67 3.85
C THR A 18 11.06 0.26 3.99
N VAL A 19 10.76 -1.03 3.81
CA VAL A 19 9.42 -1.60 4.03
C VAL A 19 8.96 -1.33 5.46
N ILE A 20 9.79 -1.62 6.46
CA ILE A 20 9.49 -1.39 7.88
C ILE A 20 9.23 0.09 8.15
N GLN A 21 10.09 0.98 7.65
CA GLN A 21 9.94 2.44 7.81
C GLN A 21 8.60 2.93 7.23
N ILE A 22 8.29 2.57 5.98
CA ILE A 22 7.02 2.92 5.34
C ILE A 22 5.84 2.39 6.17
N CYS A 23 5.91 1.13 6.61
CA CYS A 23 4.83 0.53 7.39
C CYS A 23 4.61 1.20 8.74
N LEU A 24 5.68 1.63 9.43
CA LEU A 24 5.58 2.38 10.68
C LEU A 24 4.91 3.74 10.45
N ILE A 25 5.35 4.48 9.43
CA ILE A 25 4.80 5.80 9.10
C ILE A 25 3.32 5.68 8.73
N VAL A 26 2.97 4.73 7.86
CA VAL A 26 1.60 4.51 7.41
C VAL A 26 0.71 4.06 8.57
N LYS A 27 1.20 3.20 9.47
CA LYS A 27 0.48 2.84 10.69
C LYS A 27 0.26 4.02 11.62
N SER A 28 1.24 4.90 11.78
CA SER A 28 1.10 6.13 12.57
C SER A 28 0.03 7.05 11.98
N LEU A 29 0.02 7.25 10.66
CA LEU A 29 -1.02 8.01 9.96
C LEU A 29 -2.41 7.41 10.15
N LYS A 30 -2.54 6.09 10.08
CA LYS A 30 -3.79 5.38 10.37
C LYS A 30 -4.27 5.65 11.80
N THR A 31 -3.36 5.59 12.78
CA THR A 31 -3.70 5.87 14.19
C THR A 31 -4.20 7.29 14.36
N LEU A 32 -3.54 8.28 13.74
CA LEU A 32 -3.98 9.67 13.77
C LEU A 32 -5.37 9.86 13.14
N LEU A 33 -5.62 9.22 11.98
CA LEU A 33 -6.95 9.24 11.35
C LEU A 33 -8.01 8.61 12.24
N LYS A 34 -7.68 7.52 12.94
CA LYS A 34 -8.58 6.87 13.87
C LYS A 34 -8.92 7.79 15.05
N VAL A 35 -7.94 8.49 15.62
CA VAL A 35 -8.17 9.47 16.68
C VAL A 35 -9.14 10.56 16.21
N ILE A 36 -8.93 11.12 15.00
CA ILE A 36 -9.89 12.10 14.44
C ILE A 36 -11.29 11.50 14.30
N ASN A 37 -11.41 10.26 13.84
CA ASN A 37 -12.70 9.58 13.69
C ASN A 37 -13.40 9.42 15.06
N ASP A 38 -12.65 9.06 16.09
CA ASP A 38 -13.14 8.89 17.45
C ASP A 38 -13.55 10.25 18.07
N ASP A 39 -12.72 11.29 17.90
CA ASP A 39 -13.00 12.67 18.34
C ASP A 39 -14.25 13.24 17.68
N LEU A 40 -14.41 13.03 16.36
CA LEU A 40 -15.57 13.50 15.61
C LEU A 40 -16.86 12.79 16.04
N GLN A 41 -16.79 11.52 16.42
CA GLN A 41 -17.94 10.80 17.00
C GLN A 41 -18.25 11.26 18.42
N GLN A 42 -17.23 11.56 19.24
CA GLN A 42 -17.42 12.05 20.61
C GLN A 42 -18.00 13.46 20.62
N ALA A 43 -17.43 14.37 19.83
CA ALA A 43 -17.92 15.75 19.70
C ALA A 43 -19.39 15.77 19.21
N PHE A 44 -19.79 14.80 18.39
CA PHE A 44 -21.20 14.65 18.03
C PHE A 44 -22.12 14.30 19.21
N LYS A 45 -21.69 13.42 20.12
CA LYS A 45 -22.47 13.03 21.31
C LYS A 45 -22.61 14.18 22.32
N GLU A 46 -21.61 15.05 22.40
CA GLU A 46 -21.53 16.15 23.38
C GLU A 46 -22.15 17.48 22.89
N ASN A 47 -22.92 17.44 21.79
CA ASN A 47 -23.42 18.60 21.04
C ASN A 47 -22.31 19.35 20.29
N LEU A 48 -22.02 18.86 19.09
CA LEU A 48 -21.01 19.36 18.16
C LEU A 48 -21.04 20.90 18.04
N THR A 49 -19.98 21.57 18.45
CA THR A 49 -19.86 23.02 18.27
C THR A 49 -19.20 23.36 16.94
N LEU A 50 -19.32 24.62 16.51
CA LEU A 50 -18.68 25.07 15.27
C LEU A 50 -17.13 25.06 15.40
N ASN A 51 -16.62 25.33 16.60
CA ASN A 51 -15.18 25.28 16.86
C ASN A 51 -14.62 23.85 16.75
N ASP A 52 -15.39 22.83 17.17
CA ASP A 52 -14.98 21.43 17.05
C ASP A 52 -14.84 21.03 15.58
N ILE A 53 -15.81 21.44 14.73
CA ILE A 53 -15.77 21.16 13.29
C ILE A 53 -14.52 21.80 12.65
N LEU A 54 -14.22 23.06 12.98
CA LEU A 54 -13.04 23.76 12.45
C LEU A 54 -11.73 23.14 12.96
N CYS A 55 -11.70 22.74 14.24
CA CYS A 55 -10.56 22.08 14.84
C CYS A 55 -10.28 20.74 14.15
N ILE A 56 -11.31 19.91 13.95
CA ILE A 56 -11.20 18.62 13.27
C ILE A 56 -10.78 18.81 11.81
N GLN A 57 -11.35 19.81 11.11
CA GLN A 57 -10.94 20.13 9.75
C GLN A 57 -9.44 20.45 9.67
N LYS A 58 -8.93 21.30 10.57
CA LYS A 58 -7.51 21.66 10.60
C LYS A 58 -6.61 20.44 10.84
N HIS A 59 -6.94 19.61 11.83
CA HIS A 59 -6.18 18.38 12.11
C HIS A 59 -6.22 17.41 10.92
N TYR A 60 -7.37 17.30 10.25
CA TYR A 60 -7.48 16.48 9.05
C TYR A 60 -6.61 17.01 7.90
N GLU A 61 -6.58 18.32 7.67
CA GLU A 61 -5.70 18.96 6.68
C GLU A 61 -4.22 18.72 6.98
N GLU A 62 -3.80 18.76 8.24
CA GLU A 62 -2.43 18.44 8.65
C GLU A 62 -2.08 16.97 8.36
N ILE A 63 -2.98 16.02 8.65
CA ILE A 63 -2.77 14.61 8.30
C ILE A 63 -2.71 14.43 6.78
N VAL A 64 -3.56 15.11 6.02
CA VAL A 64 -3.54 15.10 4.56
C VAL A 64 -2.19 15.58 4.02
N ASN A 65 -1.66 16.67 4.57
CA ASN A 65 -0.34 17.17 4.18
C ASN A 65 0.75 16.15 4.50
N CYS A 66 0.68 15.49 5.65
CA CYS A 66 1.60 14.39 5.99
C CYS A 66 1.49 13.21 5.00
N ILE A 67 0.29 12.81 4.59
CA ILE A 67 0.10 11.75 3.57
C ILE A 67 0.73 12.14 2.23
N ASN A 68 0.59 13.39 1.81
CA ASN A 68 1.19 13.89 0.57
C ASN A 68 2.73 13.87 0.68
N ILE A 69 3.29 14.41 1.76
CA ILE A 69 4.76 14.39 2.00
C ILE A 69 5.30 12.96 1.99
N VAL A 70 4.60 12.03 2.64
CA VAL A 70 4.99 10.61 2.64
C VAL A 70 4.93 10.02 1.24
N SER A 71 3.92 10.37 0.45
CA SER A 71 3.81 9.91 -0.94
C SER A 71 4.89 10.51 -1.84
N ASP A 72 5.31 11.75 -1.60
CA ASP A 72 6.39 12.40 -2.36
C ASP A 72 7.76 11.80 -2.02
N ILE A 73 8.02 11.54 -0.74
CA ILE A 73 9.29 10.95 -0.28
C ILE A 73 9.39 9.47 -0.65
N TYR A 74 8.33 8.70 -0.41
CA TYR A 74 8.34 7.24 -0.57
C TYR A 74 7.71 6.74 -1.85
N GLY A 75 7.15 7.61 -2.71
CA GLY A 75 6.51 7.22 -3.95
C GLY A 75 7.44 6.46 -4.89
N TRP A 76 8.65 6.98 -5.12
CA TRP A 76 9.68 6.31 -5.91
C TRP A 76 10.22 5.02 -5.25
N PRO A 77 10.58 5.03 -3.94
CA PRO A 77 10.92 3.80 -3.23
C PRO A 77 9.84 2.71 -3.33
N LEU A 78 8.56 3.05 -3.17
CA LEU A 78 7.44 2.12 -3.31
C LEU A 78 7.39 1.51 -4.71
N LEU A 79 7.51 2.34 -5.75
CA LEU A 79 7.54 1.87 -7.13
C LEU A 79 8.71 0.90 -7.37
N MET A 80 9.90 1.23 -6.85
CA MET A 80 11.08 0.37 -6.95
C MET A 80 10.90 -0.95 -6.20
N ILE A 81 10.24 -0.95 -5.04
CA ILE A 81 9.92 -2.18 -4.29
C ILE A 81 8.97 -3.06 -5.10
N PHE A 82 7.88 -2.52 -5.65
CA PHE A 82 6.95 -3.29 -6.47
C PHE A 82 7.60 -3.80 -7.77
N GLY A 83 8.42 -2.97 -8.43
CA GLY A 83 9.22 -3.38 -9.58
C GLY A 83 10.19 -4.52 -9.22
N LYS A 84 10.82 -4.45 -8.04
CA LYS A 84 11.70 -5.51 -7.54
C LYS A 84 10.94 -6.80 -7.28
N ILE A 85 9.73 -6.74 -6.73
CA ILE A 85 8.87 -7.91 -6.54
C ILE A 85 8.59 -8.58 -7.89
N ILE A 86 8.20 -7.81 -8.91
CA ILE A 86 7.97 -8.34 -10.28
C ILE A 86 9.22 -9.05 -10.80
N LEU A 87 10.39 -8.40 -10.72
CA LEU A 87 11.65 -8.98 -11.18
C LEU A 87 12.01 -10.27 -10.42
N VAL A 88 11.82 -10.30 -9.11
CA VAL A 88 12.10 -11.48 -8.28
C VAL A 88 11.17 -12.64 -8.64
N LEU A 89 9.88 -12.38 -8.89
CA LEU A 89 8.93 -13.41 -9.31
C LEU A 89 9.30 -13.99 -10.69
N ILE A 90 9.61 -13.14 -11.66
CA ILE A 90 10.02 -13.58 -13.00
C ILE A 90 11.30 -14.42 -12.92
N HIS A 91 12.34 -13.94 -12.23
CA HIS A 91 13.60 -14.68 -12.09
C HIS A 91 13.44 -15.97 -11.30
N GLY A 92 12.63 -15.95 -10.23
CA GLY A 92 12.41 -17.10 -9.36
C GLY A 92 11.74 -18.26 -10.08
N VAL A 93 10.94 -18.01 -11.12
CA VAL A 93 10.38 -19.05 -11.99
C VAL A 93 11.31 -19.38 -13.16
N PHE A 94 11.91 -18.38 -13.80
CA PHE A 94 12.73 -18.57 -14.99
C PHE A 94 13.99 -19.39 -14.74
N ILE A 95 14.69 -19.18 -13.61
CA ILE A 95 15.96 -19.87 -13.31
C ILE A 95 15.76 -21.39 -13.15
N PRO A 96 14.83 -21.88 -12.29
CA PRO A 96 14.58 -23.32 -12.18
C PRO A 96 14.11 -23.95 -13.49
N VAL A 97 13.22 -23.27 -14.25
CA VAL A 97 12.75 -23.75 -15.55
C VAL A 97 13.91 -23.88 -16.54
N LYS A 98 14.80 -22.89 -16.62
CA LYS A 98 15.98 -22.93 -17.50
C LYS A 98 16.94 -24.07 -17.13
N LEU A 99 17.16 -24.32 -15.83
CA LEU A 99 17.99 -25.44 -15.37
C LEU A 99 17.37 -26.78 -15.74
N LEU A 100 16.06 -26.95 -15.51
CA LEU A 100 15.32 -28.15 -15.88
C LEU A 100 15.41 -28.44 -17.38
N LEU A 101 15.23 -27.41 -18.22
CA LEU A 101 15.26 -27.56 -19.68
C LEU A 101 16.64 -27.85 -20.25
N ASN A 102 17.71 -27.38 -19.61
CA ASN A 102 19.08 -27.60 -20.08
C ASN A 102 19.63 -28.99 -19.70
N GLY A 103 18.89 -29.79 -18.93
CA GLY A 103 19.28 -31.14 -18.52
C GLY A 103 20.56 -31.20 -17.68
N LYS A 104 21.02 -30.07 -17.14
CA LYS A 104 22.24 -29.95 -16.33
C LYS A 104 21.88 -29.91 -14.84
N ASP A 105 22.60 -30.70 -14.05
CA ASP A 105 22.68 -30.62 -12.58
C ASP A 105 21.35 -30.81 -11.82
N PHE A 106 20.67 -31.95 -12.05
CA PHE A 106 19.47 -32.34 -11.29
C PHE A 106 19.69 -32.37 -9.76
N GLU A 107 20.93 -32.57 -9.30
CA GLU A 107 21.28 -32.55 -7.88
C GLU A 107 21.18 -31.14 -7.25
N ILE A 108 21.47 -30.09 -8.02
CA ILE A 108 21.47 -28.69 -7.55
C ILE A 108 20.09 -28.02 -7.74
N LEU A 109 19.29 -28.54 -8.69
CA LEU A 109 17.94 -28.07 -9.00
C LEU A 109 17.04 -27.87 -7.78
N PRO A 110 16.86 -28.85 -6.85
CA PRO A 110 15.98 -28.65 -5.68
C PRO A 110 16.47 -27.53 -4.76
N MET A 111 17.78 -27.38 -4.58
CA MET A 111 18.36 -26.32 -3.76
C MET A 111 18.13 -24.94 -4.37
N VAL A 112 18.32 -24.80 -5.69
CA VAL A 112 18.07 -23.55 -6.42
C VAL A 112 16.58 -23.22 -6.41
N ALA A 113 15.70 -24.20 -6.66
CA ALA A 113 14.26 -24.00 -6.61
C ALA A 113 13.78 -23.54 -5.23
N LEU A 114 14.27 -24.17 -4.16
CA LEU A 114 13.93 -23.79 -2.79
C LEU A 114 14.40 -22.37 -2.45
N SER A 115 15.64 -22.01 -2.81
CA SER A 115 16.17 -20.65 -2.57
C SER A 115 15.36 -19.58 -3.33
N CYS A 116 15.00 -19.84 -4.59
CA CYS A 116 14.13 -18.96 -5.37
C CYS A 116 12.74 -18.82 -4.74
N ALA A 117 12.15 -19.93 -4.28
CA ALA A 117 10.86 -19.93 -3.61
C ALA A 117 10.86 -19.12 -2.31
N LEU A 118 11.89 -19.30 -1.46
CA LEU A 118 12.06 -18.52 -0.24
C LEU A 118 12.20 -17.02 -0.54
N GLN A 119 12.99 -16.66 -1.55
CA GLN A 119 13.14 -15.27 -1.95
C GLN A 119 11.81 -14.68 -2.43
N MET A 120 11.10 -15.37 -3.32
CA MET A 120 9.78 -14.93 -3.78
C MET A 120 8.84 -14.73 -2.60
N ALA A 121 8.82 -15.65 -1.63
CA ALA A 121 7.99 -15.54 -0.44
C ALA A 121 8.33 -14.30 0.42
N VAL A 122 9.61 -14.00 0.62
CA VAL A 122 10.05 -12.82 1.39
C VAL A 122 9.61 -11.52 0.72
N PHE A 123 9.91 -11.35 -0.56
CA PHE A 123 9.57 -10.11 -1.29
C PHE A 123 8.05 -9.95 -1.46
N MET A 124 7.31 -11.05 -1.69
CA MET A 124 5.85 -11.03 -1.69
C MET A 124 5.30 -10.65 -0.32
N GLY A 125 5.86 -11.19 0.77
CA GLY A 125 5.51 -10.82 2.13
C GLY A 125 5.66 -9.31 2.38
N CYS A 126 6.79 -8.72 1.96
CA CYS A 126 7.00 -7.27 2.01
C CYS A 126 5.92 -6.51 1.23
N GLY A 127 5.61 -6.94 0.01
CA GLY A 127 4.55 -6.34 -0.80
C GLY A 127 3.18 -6.40 -0.14
N VAL A 128 2.82 -7.54 0.46
CA VAL A 128 1.57 -7.75 1.21
C VAL A 128 1.48 -6.79 2.38
N ILE A 129 2.52 -6.69 3.20
CA ILE A 129 2.51 -5.84 4.40
C ILE A 129 2.33 -4.36 4.01
N ILE A 130 3.06 -3.88 2.99
CA ILE A 130 2.94 -2.51 2.50
C ILE A 130 1.53 -2.25 1.95
N SER A 131 1.09 -3.10 1.03
CA SER A 131 -0.19 -2.89 0.32
C SER A 131 -1.35 -2.91 1.29
N PHE A 132 -1.32 -3.83 2.27
CA PHE A 132 -2.34 -3.92 3.31
C PHE A 132 -2.32 -2.71 4.25
N SER A 133 -1.14 -2.24 4.67
CA SER A 133 -1.03 -1.07 5.55
C SER A 133 -1.52 0.21 4.86
N CYS A 134 -1.17 0.40 3.58
CA CYS A 134 -1.62 1.54 2.79
C CYS A 134 -3.14 1.51 2.57
N ASP A 135 -3.68 0.34 2.21
CA ASP A 135 -5.12 0.14 2.00
C ASP A 135 -5.93 0.40 3.27
N GLN A 136 -5.47 -0.11 4.42
CA GLN A 136 -6.11 0.17 5.72
C GLN A 136 -6.13 1.65 6.06
N THR A 137 -5.05 2.37 5.77
CA THR A 137 -4.95 3.82 6.05
C THR A 137 -5.91 4.60 5.15
N SER A 138 -5.97 4.25 3.86
CA SER A 138 -6.94 4.84 2.94
C SER A 138 -8.37 4.57 3.37
N ASN A 139 -8.69 3.32 3.75
CA ASN A 139 -10.01 2.96 4.26
C ASN A 139 -10.38 3.74 5.53
N GLU A 140 -9.43 3.99 6.43
CA GLU A 140 -9.67 4.81 7.62
C GLU A 140 -9.93 6.29 7.28
N ALA A 141 -9.25 6.84 6.27
CA ALA A 141 -9.52 8.17 5.75
C ALA A 141 -10.91 8.27 5.09
N HIS A 142 -11.35 7.23 4.37
CA HIS A 142 -12.70 7.19 3.77
C HIS A 142 -13.79 7.13 4.84
N LYS A 143 -13.58 6.37 5.93
CA LYS A 143 -14.51 6.32 7.07
C LYS A 143 -14.77 7.70 7.66
N THR A 144 -13.78 8.60 7.68
CA THR A 144 -13.97 9.97 8.17
C THR A 144 -15.09 10.68 7.41
N SER A 145 -15.13 10.56 6.07
CA SER A 145 -16.24 11.12 5.29
C SER A 145 -17.59 10.45 5.57
N ASP A 146 -17.61 9.12 5.71
CA ASP A 146 -18.83 8.38 6.01
C ASP A 146 -19.42 8.81 7.36
N ILE A 147 -18.57 9.02 8.38
CA ILE A 147 -19.02 9.50 9.68
C ILE A 147 -19.57 10.92 9.55
N CYS A 148 -18.91 11.82 8.81
CA CYS A 148 -19.41 13.18 8.56
C CYS A 148 -20.80 13.16 7.90
N TYR A 149 -21.01 12.32 6.88
CA TYR A 149 -22.33 12.18 6.25
C TYR A 149 -23.39 11.58 7.17
N ARG A 150 -23.03 10.56 7.96
CA ARG A 150 -23.95 9.97 8.94
C ARG A 150 -24.40 10.99 9.98
N ILE A 151 -23.47 11.81 10.47
CA ILE A 151 -23.79 12.92 11.37
C ILE A 151 -24.77 13.87 10.67
N LEU A 152 -24.46 14.31 9.45
CA LEU A 152 -25.29 15.25 8.69
C LEU A 152 -26.74 14.78 8.49
N ILE A 153 -26.94 13.47 8.28
CA ILE A 153 -28.25 12.84 8.10
C ILE A 153 -28.99 12.73 9.43
N ASN A 154 -28.32 12.23 10.48
CA ASN A 154 -28.93 11.96 11.79
C ASN A 154 -29.19 13.23 12.61
N SER A 155 -28.44 14.31 12.36
CA SER A 155 -28.49 15.55 13.14
C SER A 155 -29.46 16.58 12.57
N SER A 156 -30.46 16.15 11.78
CA SER A 156 -31.21 17.06 10.92
C SER A 156 -32.06 18.10 11.63
N GLN A 157 -32.24 17.94 12.94
CA GLN A 157 -32.95 18.87 13.82
C GLN A 157 -32.05 19.52 14.89
N VAL A 158 -30.84 19.00 15.12
CA VAL A 158 -29.97 19.41 16.24
C VAL A 158 -28.88 20.40 15.81
N LEU A 159 -28.38 20.30 14.58
CA LEU A 159 -27.34 21.20 14.08
C LEU A 159 -27.93 22.49 13.49
N ASN A 160 -27.34 23.62 13.85
CA ASN A 160 -27.61 24.90 13.22
C ASN A 160 -27.21 24.89 11.74
N LYS A 161 -27.87 25.74 10.92
CA LYS A 161 -27.66 25.82 9.47
C LYS A 161 -26.17 26.02 9.09
N VAL A 162 -25.44 26.82 9.87
CA VAL A 162 -24.00 27.08 9.67
C VAL A 162 -23.16 25.83 9.94
N GLN A 163 -23.44 25.10 11.02
CA GLN A 163 -22.72 23.87 11.36
C GLN A 163 -22.94 22.79 10.30
N ARG A 164 -24.16 22.65 9.78
CA ARG A 164 -24.46 21.72 8.68
C ARG A 164 -23.73 22.08 7.40
N CYS A 165 -23.65 23.37 7.09
CA CYS A 165 -22.91 23.84 5.91
C CYS A 165 -21.42 23.48 6.02
N ASN A 166 -20.78 23.78 7.16
CA ASN A 166 -19.37 23.47 7.39
C ASN A 166 -19.10 21.95 7.43
N LEU A 167 -19.98 21.17 8.07
CA LEU A 167 -19.83 19.72 8.10
C LEU A 167 -20.01 19.10 6.70
N LEU A 168 -20.92 19.64 5.88
CA LEU A 168 -21.10 19.22 4.50
C LEU A 168 -19.91 19.61 3.62
N LEU A 169 -19.33 20.79 3.83
CA LEU A 169 -18.09 21.20 3.16
C LEU A 169 -16.93 20.29 3.53
N LEU A 170 -16.78 19.96 4.82
CA LEU A 170 -15.78 19.00 5.29
C LEU A 170 -15.99 17.62 4.68
N ALA A 171 -17.22 17.08 4.70
CA ALA A 171 -17.54 15.80 4.09
C ALA A 171 -17.20 15.78 2.59
N LYS A 172 -17.59 16.83 1.85
CA LYS A 172 -17.25 16.98 0.42
C LYS A 172 -15.74 17.10 0.19
N TYR A 173 -15.04 17.85 1.03
CA TYR A 173 -13.58 18.00 0.95
C TYR A 173 -12.89 16.64 1.11
N ILE A 174 -13.31 15.84 2.10
CA ILE A 174 -12.76 14.50 2.36
C ILE A 174 -13.10 13.54 1.19
N THR A 175 -14.34 13.55 0.71
CA THR A 175 -14.78 12.64 -0.37
C THR A 175 -14.15 12.96 -1.72
N SER A 176 -14.00 14.26 -2.06
CA SER A 176 -13.36 14.68 -3.30
C SER A 176 -11.85 14.40 -3.29
N ASN A 177 -11.22 14.52 -2.13
CA ASN A 177 -9.82 14.20 -1.93
C ASN A 177 -9.63 12.77 -1.40
N LYS A 178 -10.11 11.75 -2.13
CA LYS A 178 -9.85 10.34 -1.78
C LYS A 178 -8.35 10.11 -1.55
N LYS A 179 -7.93 10.00 -0.29
CA LYS A 179 -6.51 9.91 0.06
C LYS A 179 -6.04 8.47 0.00
N TYR A 180 -5.09 8.25 -0.90
CA TYR A 180 -4.31 7.03 -0.99
C TYR A 180 -2.86 7.40 -0.70
N VAL A 181 -2.10 6.44 -0.19
CA VAL A 181 -0.64 6.51 -0.30
C VAL A 181 -0.30 6.15 -1.74
N PHE A 182 0.42 7.02 -2.44
CA PHE A 182 0.75 6.84 -3.84
C PHE A 182 2.17 6.32 -4.03
N ALA A 183 2.33 5.35 -4.92
CA ALA A 183 3.59 5.03 -5.57
C ALA A 183 3.68 5.89 -6.84
N VAL A 184 4.18 7.12 -6.71
CA VAL A 184 4.21 8.15 -7.76
C VAL A 184 2.80 8.54 -8.22
N ALA A 185 2.24 7.85 -9.23
CA ALA A 185 0.91 8.11 -9.76
C ALA A 185 -0.08 6.98 -9.46
N VAL A 186 0.38 5.85 -8.92
CA VAL A 186 -0.44 4.67 -8.69
C VAL A 186 -0.84 4.59 -7.21
N PRO A 187 -2.14 4.57 -6.88
CA PRO A 187 -2.57 4.38 -5.50
C PRO A 187 -2.22 2.97 -5.04
N VAL A 188 -1.53 2.85 -3.91
CA VAL A 188 -1.16 1.55 -3.36
C VAL A 188 -2.37 0.93 -2.68
N LYS A 189 -3.00 -0.03 -3.36
CA LYS A 189 -4.17 -0.78 -2.89
C LYS A 189 -3.83 -2.25 -2.71
N LYS A 190 -4.64 -2.98 -1.93
CA LYS A 190 -4.48 -4.44 -1.78
C LYS A 190 -4.55 -5.19 -3.14
N SER A 191 -5.29 -4.67 -4.12
CA SER A 191 -5.44 -5.28 -5.45
C SER A 191 -4.14 -5.29 -6.26
N ILE A 192 -3.20 -4.38 -6.00
CA ILE A 192 -1.98 -4.22 -6.81
C ILE A 192 -1.15 -5.50 -6.86
N LEU A 193 -1.17 -6.31 -5.78
CA LEU A 193 -0.46 -7.58 -5.73
C LEU A 193 -1.11 -8.65 -6.60
N LEU A 194 -2.44 -8.68 -6.68
CA LEU A 194 -3.17 -9.58 -7.57
C LEU A 194 -2.92 -9.19 -9.03
N GLU A 195 -2.88 -7.89 -9.32
CA GLU A 195 -2.54 -7.35 -10.64
C GLU A 195 -1.11 -7.71 -11.04
N ILE A 196 -0.15 -7.59 -10.11
CA ILE A 196 1.25 -8.02 -10.30
C ILE A 196 1.32 -9.53 -10.57
N LEU A 197 0.68 -10.35 -9.74
CA LEU A 197 0.67 -11.81 -9.91
C LEU A 197 0.04 -12.23 -11.24
N GLY A 198 -1.09 -11.63 -11.60
CA GLY A 198 -1.75 -11.86 -12.89
C GLY A 198 -0.86 -11.47 -14.08
N SER A 199 -0.20 -10.32 -13.99
CA SER A 199 0.73 -9.84 -15.03
C SER A 199 1.95 -10.74 -15.18
N VAL A 200 2.55 -11.18 -14.06
CA VAL A 200 3.69 -12.10 -14.06
C VAL A 200 3.28 -13.47 -14.59
N ALA A 201 2.14 -14.00 -14.17
CA ALA A 201 1.62 -15.28 -14.68
C ALA A 201 1.39 -15.22 -16.19
N ALA A 202 0.74 -14.16 -16.69
CA ALA A 202 0.53 -13.96 -18.12
C ALA A 202 1.85 -13.87 -18.89
N TYR A 203 2.83 -13.11 -18.38
CA TYR A 203 4.16 -13.01 -18.97
C TYR A 203 4.88 -14.36 -19.02
N LEU A 204 4.83 -15.14 -17.93
CA LEU A 204 5.42 -16.47 -17.89
C LEU A 204 4.74 -17.44 -18.85
N SER A 205 3.41 -17.40 -18.96
CA SER A 205 2.67 -18.19 -19.96
C SER A 205 3.10 -17.88 -21.39
N LEU A 206 3.29 -16.60 -21.72
CA LEU A 206 3.80 -16.19 -23.03
C LEU A 206 5.21 -16.73 -23.30
N ILE A 207 6.13 -16.61 -22.34
CA ILE A 207 7.49 -17.14 -22.49
C ILE A 207 7.48 -18.66 -22.70
N LEU A 208 6.67 -19.39 -21.92
CA LEU A 208 6.58 -20.85 -22.05
C LEU A 208 6.01 -21.27 -23.40
N GLN A 209 5.07 -20.51 -23.95
CA GLN A 209 4.48 -20.74 -25.27
C GLN A 209 5.44 -20.39 -26.42
N TYR A 210 6.27 -19.35 -26.27
CA TYR A 210 7.20 -18.90 -27.30
C TYR A 210 8.50 -19.72 -27.40
N LYS A 211 8.57 -20.90 -26.78
CA LYS A 211 9.74 -21.77 -26.91
C LYS A 211 9.94 -22.12 -28.40
N PRO A 212 11.04 -21.71 -29.05
CA PRO A 212 11.30 -22.11 -30.42
C PRO A 212 11.51 -23.61 -30.46
N THR A 213 10.78 -24.28 -31.35
CA THR A 213 10.83 -25.70 -31.67
C THR A 213 12.14 -26.04 -32.39
N SER A 214 13.29 -25.73 -31.79
CA SER A 214 14.60 -26.07 -32.35
C SER A 214 15.68 -26.18 -31.27
N LEU A 215 15.83 -27.38 -30.74
CA LEU A 215 17.09 -27.95 -30.23
C LEU A 215 17.01 -29.46 -30.40
#